data_AF-A0A9R1FQ59-F1
#
_entry.id   AF-A0A9R1FQ59-F1
#
_cell.length_a   1.000
_cell.length_b   1.000
_cell.length_c   1.000
_cell.angle_alpha   90.00
_cell.angle_beta   90.00
_cell.angle_gamma   90.00
#
_symmetry.space_group_name_H-M   'P 1'
#
loop_
_entity.id
_entity.type
_entity.pdbx_description
1 polymer ?
#
loop_
_entity_poly.entity_id
_entity_poly.type
_entity_poly.pdbx_seq_one_letter_code
_entity_poly.pdbx_strand_id
1 'polypeptide(L)'
;MFRGSLHWHLKQHGTESNMIVVFDTTTESFKQMHAPVVFRHAKLFEMDGVLGVSSRNDVGSIINIWELQDYESQVWTFKCKIELPVNEIKVLCRQIDNYWYAVVMPGDGELLVLVQYAEWLLHLDMDGKLVASFHQRDVTATQLQLKQTLVPHTFFPDGYAVNAVPQI
;
A
#
# COMPACT_ATOMS: atom_id res chain seq x y z
N MET A 1 -2.70 2.38 10.50
CA MET A 1 -3.60 2.78 11.61
C MET A 1 -3.55 4.30 11.63
N PHE A 2 -4.67 4.99 11.58
CA PHE A 2 -4.70 6.45 11.50
C PHE A 2 -5.68 7.01 12.52
N ARG A 3 -5.28 8.04 13.30
CA ARG A 3 -6.10 8.62 14.39
C ARG A 3 -6.73 7.58 15.33
N GLY A 4 -5.95 6.58 15.75
CA GLY A 4 -6.44 5.51 16.63
C GLY A 4 -7.47 4.58 15.98
N SER A 5 -7.60 4.59 14.65
CA SER A 5 -8.55 3.75 13.90
C SER A 5 -7.85 2.90 12.84
N LEU A 6 -8.46 1.77 12.51
CA LEU A 6 -8.09 0.93 11.39
C LEU A 6 -9.05 1.18 10.23
N HIS A 7 -8.51 1.27 9.01
CA HIS A 7 -9.27 1.59 7.80
C HIS A 7 -8.99 0.55 6.73
N TRP A 8 -10.05 0.02 6.12
CA TRP A 8 -9.93 -0.83 4.94
C TRP A 8 -11.09 -0.60 3.98
N HIS A 9 -10.80 -0.74 2.69
CA HIS A 9 -11.82 -0.65 1.64
C HIS A 9 -12.78 -1.85 1.77
N LEU A 10 -14.08 -1.59 1.74
CA LEU A 10 -15.09 -2.62 1.78
C LEU A 10 -15.18 -3.29 0.41
N LYS A 11 -14.38 -4.35 0.22
CA LYS A 11 -14.45 -5.17 -0.99
C LYS A 11 -15.66 -6.09 -0.91
N GLN A 12 -16.66 -5.85 -1.75
CA GLN A 12 -17.75 -6.80 -1.99
C GLN A 12 -17.40 -7.65 -3.21
N HIS A 13 -17.70 -8.96 -3.16
CA HIS A 13 -17.27 -9.91 -4.19
C HIS A 13 -17.88 -9.52 -5.56
N GLY A 14 -17.01 -9.10 -6.49
CA GLY A 14 -17.42 -8.74 -7.86
C GLY A 14 -18.05 -7.36 -8.00
N THR A 15 -18.25 -6.61 -6.92
CA THR A 15 -18.88 -5.30 -6.94
C THR A 15 -17.91 -4.20 -6.51
N GLU A 16 -17.93 -3.14 -7.30
CA GLU A 16 -17.31 -1.87 -7.00
C GLU A 16 -17.96 -1.22 -5.77
N SER A 17 -17.16 -0.56 -4.93
CA SER A 17 -17.65 0.11 -3.73
C SER A 17 -16.89 1.41 -3.47
N ASN A 18 -17.61 2.42 -2.99
CA ASN A 18 -17.02 3.64 -2.44
C ASN A 18 -17.00 3.62 -0.91
N MET A 19 -17.15 2.46 -0.26
CA MET A 19 -17.22 2.37 1.20
C MET A 19 -15.88 1.96 1.82
N ILE A 20 -15.50 2.66 2.87
CA ILE A 20 -14.38 2.33 3.75
C ILE A 20 -14.96 1.95 5.10
N VAL A 21 -14.53 0.82 5.64
CA VAL A 21 -14.83 0.43 7.01
C VAL A 21 -13.80 1.06 7.92
N VAL A 22 -14.28 1.69 8.99
CA VAL A 22 -13.47 2.29 10.04
C VAL A 22 -13.74 1.54 11.33
N PHE A 23 -12.71 0.98 11.93
CA PHE A 23 -12.77 0.42 13.28
C PHE A 23 -12.03 1.35 14.23
N ASP A 24 -12.78 2.02 15.11
CA ASP A 24 -12.26 2.86 16.17
C ASP A 24 -11.73 1.95 17.29
N THR A 25 -10.43 1.97 17.52
CA THR A 25 -9.82 1.07 18.53
C THR A 25 -9.99 1.57 19.96
N THR A 26 -10.38 2.84 20.15
CA THR A 26 -10.60 3.42 21.48
C THR A 26 -12.01 3.12 21.97
N THR A 27 -13.00 3.28 21.09
CA THR A 27 -14.40 2.99 21.43
C THR A 27 -14.85 1.58 21.00
N GLU A 28 -13.94 0.79 20.42
CA GLU A 28 -14.18 -0.56 19.89
C GLU A 28 -15.41 -0.65 18.98
N SER A 29 -15.58 0.34 18.10
CA SER A 29 -16.80 0.48 17.29
C SER A 29 -16.54 0.57 15.79
N PHE A 30 -17.48 0.08 15.00
CA PHE A 30 -17.43 0.19 13.55
C PHE A 30 -18.21 1.40 13.05
N LYS A 31 -17.61 2.12 12.12
CA LYS A 31 -18.21 3.24 11.38
C LYS A 31 -17.90 3.07 9.89
N GLN A 32 -18.60 3.84 9.07
CA GLN A 32 -18.39 3.87 7.63
C GLN A 32 -17.94 5.26 7.19
N MET A 33 -17.09 5.29 6.17
CA MET A 33 -16.60 6.49 5.51
C MET A 33 -16.70 6.29 4.00
N HIS A 34 -16.95 7.37 3.26
CA HIS A 34 -16.92 7.36 1.81
C HIS A 34 -15.51 7.56 1.28
N ALA A 35 -15.14 6.76 0.29
CA ALA A 35 -13.96 6.93 -0.54
C ALA A 35 -14.20 8.06 -1.58
N PRO A 36 -13.13 8.67 -2.16
CA PRO A 36 -13.26 9.77 -3.12
C PRO A 36 -14.07 9.40 -4.36
N VAL A 37 -13.92 8.15 -4.80
CA VAL A 37 -14.62 7.59 -5.94
C VAL A 37 -14.93 6.12 -5.64
N VAL A 38 -15.72 5.53 -6.52
CA VAL A 38 -16.00 4.11 -6.50
C VAL A 38 -14.75 3.34 -6.93
N PHE A 39 -14.37 2.31 -6.16
CA PHE A 39 -13.22 1.48 -6.46
C PHE A 39 -13.60 -0.01 -6.49
N ARG A 40 -13.04 -0.75 -7.45
CA ARG A 40 -13.05 -2.22 -7.42
C ARG A 40 -12.07 -2.77 -6.38
N HIS A 41 -10.90 -2.16 -6.30
CA HIS A 41 -9.91 -2.44 -5.26
C HIS A 41 -9.13 -1.18 -4.93
N ALA A 42 -9.16 -0.81 -3.66
CA ALA A 42 -8.41 0.33 -3.14
C ALA A 42 -7.72 -0.04 -1.85
N LYS A 43 -6.65 0.68 -1.58
CA LYS A 43 -5.75 0.38 -0.49
C LYS A 43 -5.43 1.65 0.27
N LEU A 44 -5.59 1.58 1.58
CA LEU A 44 -5.40 2.72 2.47
C LEU A 44 -4.03 2.67 3.11
N PHE A 45 -3.41 3.83 3.23
CA PHE A 45 -2.11 4.01 3.88
C PHE A 45 -2.10 5.36 4.60
N GLU A 46 -1.22 5.51 5.60
CA GLU A 46 -0.97 6.79 6.23
C GLU A 46 0.24 7.44 5.57
N MET A 47 0.20 8.74 5.32
CA MET A 47 1.32 9.53 4.79
C MET A 47 1.25 10.93 5.38
N ASP A 48 2.34 11.40 5.98
CA ASP A 48 2.48 12.77 6.50
C ASP A 48 1.34 13.21 7.45
N GLY A 49 0.82 12.28 8.27
CA GLY A 49 -0.29 12.57 9.18
C GLY A 49 -1.65 12.72 8.46
N VAL A 50 -1.76 12.25 7.22
CA VAL A 50 -2.97 12.22 6.40
C VAL A 50 -3.29 10.79 5.97
N LEU A 51 -4.57 10.46 5.86
CA LEU A 51 -5.01 9.17 5.31
C LEU A 51 -5.01 9.24 3.78
N GLY A 52 -4.24 8.35 3.15
CA GLY A 52 -4.17 8.19 1.70
C GLY A 52 -4.94 6.98 1.21
N VAL A 53 -5.39 7.05 -0.04
CA VAL A 53 -5.97 5.92 -0.79
C VAL A 53 -5.23 5.78 -2.12
N SER A 54 -4.72 4.59 -2.39
CA SER A 54 -4.22 4.19 -3.71
C SER A 54 -5.20 3.23 -4.38
N SER A 55 -5.42 3.40 -5.69
CA SER A 55 -6.23 2.49 -6.49
C SER A 55 -5.63 2.25 -7.87
N ARG A 56 -5.91 1.09 -8.46
CA ARG A 56 -5.56 0.75 -9.84
C ARG A 56 -6.73 1.09 -10.76
N ASN A 57 -6.46 1.70 -11.91
CA ASN A 57 -7.49 1.93 -12.93
C ASN A 57 -7.84 0.66 -13.73
N ASP A 58 -9.01 0.62 -14.36
CA ASP A 58 -9.47 -0.57 -15.11
C ASP A 58 -8.66 -0.85 -16.39
N VAL A 59 -8.06 0.19 -16.99
CA VAL A 59 -7.10 0.05 -18.11
C VAL A 59 -5.80 -0.63 -17.64
N GLY A 60 -5.58 -0.68 -16.32
CA GLY A 60 -4.61 -1.54 -15.69
C GLY A 60 -3.17 -1.07 -15.80
N SER A 61 -2.91 0.22 -15.96
CA SER A 61 -1.54 0.76 -16.04
C SER A 61 -1.35 2.04 -15.22
N ILE A 62 -2.35 2.47 -14.46
CA ILE A 62 -2.29 3.70 -13.67
C ILE A 62 -2.62 3.39 -12.22
N ILE A 63 -1.81 3.94 -11.32
CA ILE A 63 -2.07 4.02 -9.89
C ILE A 63 -2.53 5.45 -9.59
N ASN A 64 -3.75 5.62 -9.08
CA ASN A 64 -4.26 6.91 -8.63
C ASN A 64 -4.05 7.04 -7.12
N ILE A 65 -3.63 8.21 -6.66
CA ILE A 65 -3.42 8.52 -5.25
C ILE A 65 -4.30 9.69 -4.83
N TRP A 66 -5.04 9.49 -3.74
CA TRP A 66 -5.93 10.46 -3.12
C TRP A 66 -5.54 10.65 -1.66
N GLU A 67 -5.80 11.83 -1.12
CA GLU A 67 -5.53 12.18 0.26
C GLU A 67 -6.78 12.76 0.94
N LEU A 68 -7.01 12.40 2.20
CA LEU A 68 -8.14 12.85 3.00
C LEU A 68 -7.81 14.15 3.73
N GLN A 69 -8.11 15.28 3.10
CA GLN A 69 -7.81 16.61 3.61
C GLN A 69 -8.62 16.98 4.86
N ASP A 70 -9.91 16.62 4.88
CA ASP A 70 -10.76 16.75 6.06
C ASP A 70 -11.36 15.40 6.41
N TYR A 71 -10.91 14.83 7.53
CA TYR A 71 -11.36 13.52 8.00
C TYR A 71 -12.82 13.52 8.45
N GLU A 72 -13.27 14.56 9.15
CA GLU A 72 -14.62 14.60 9.72
C GLU A 72 -15.65 14.83 8.61
N SER A 73 -15.35 15.74 7.68
CA SER A 73 -16.20 16.04 6.53
C SER A 73 -15.99 15.07 5.35
N GLN A 74 -15.04 14.14 5.46
CA GLN A 74 -14.71 13.14 4.44
C GLN A 74 -14.29 13.76 3.09
N VAL A 75 -13.57 14.88 3.13
CA VAL A 75 -13.14 15.61 1.92
C VAL A 75 -11.84 15.03 1.40
N TRP A 76 -11.93 14.38 0.25
CA TRP A 76 -10.77 13.82 -0.44
C TRP A 76 -10.30 14.74 -1.57
N THR A 77 -8.98 14.81 -1.76
CA THR A 77 -8.35 15.53 -2.86
C THR A 77 -7.50 14.56 -3.69
N PHE A 78 -7.56 14.71 -5.02
CA PHE A 78 -6.68 13.97 -5.92
C PHE A 78 -5.27 14.51 -5.78
N LYS A 79 -4.31 13.65 -5.43
CA LYS A 79 -2.90 14.05 -5.27
C LYS A 79 -2.14 13.90 -6.57
N CYS A 80 -2.14 12.69 -7.14
CA CYS A 80 -1.42 12.40 -8.37
C CYS A 80 -1.86 11.06 -8.99
N LYS A 81 -1.38 10.83 -10.22
CA LYS A 81 -1.41 9.52 -10.87
C LYS A 81 0.02 9.11 -11.23
N ILE A 82 0.27 7.82 -11.18
CA ILE A 82 1.55 7.20 -11.56
C ILE A 82 1.25 6.22 -12.68
N GLU A 83 1.86 6.45 -13.84
CA GLU A 83 1.71 5.60 -15.01
C GLU A 83 2.81 4.55 -15.01
N LEU A 84 2.44 3.27 -15.07
CA LEU A 84 3.42 2.19 -15.10
C LEU A 84 4.16 2.20 -16.45
N PRO A 85 5.48 1.99 -16.47
CA PRO A 85 6.27 1.92 -17.70
C PRO A 85 6.12 0.51 -18.32
N VAL A 86 4.90 0.19 -18.77
CA VAL A 86 4.47 -1.17 -19.17
C VAL A 86 5.42 -1.82 -20.18
N ASN A 87 5.93 -1.05 -21.14
CA ASN A 87 6.84 -1.57 -22.15
C ASN A 87 8.20 -1.99 -21.55
N GLU A 88 8.75 -1.17 -20.66
CA GLU A 88 10.01 -1.47 -19.96
C GLU A 88 9.86 -2.69 -19.05
N ILE A 89 8.75 -2.77 -18.30
CA ILE A 89 8.42 -3.90 -17.43
C ILE A 89 8.33 -5.20 -18.24
N LYS A 90 7.63 -5.18 -19.38
CA LYS A 90 7.51 -6.37 -20.26
C LYS A 90 8.86 -6.86 -20.77
N VAL A 91 9.75 -5.94 -21.16
CA VAL A 91 11.11 -6.27 -21.61
C VAL A 91 11.92 -6.87 -20.46
N LEU A 92 11.85 -6.28 -19.26
CA LEU A 92 12.56 -6.75 -18.08
C LEU A 92 12.10 -8.15 -17.65
N CYS A 93 10.80 -8.34 -17.49
CA CYS A 93 10.24 -9.57 -16.94
C CYS A 93 10.23 -10.72 -17.95
N ARG A 94 10.36 -10.44 -19.26
CA ARG A 94 10.26 -11.41 -20.37
C ARG A 94 8.99 -12.28 -20.30
N GLN A 95 7.95 -11.75 -19.66
CA GLN A 95 6.68 -12.41 -19.43
C GLN A 95 5.55 -11.43 -19.71
N ILE A 96 4.44 -11.96 -20.22
CA ILE A 96 3.20 -11.21 -20.39
C ILE A 96 2.28 -11.64 -19.26
N ASP A 97 2.27 -10.85 -18.18
CA ASP A 97 1.26 -10.94 -17.14
C ASP A 97 0.34 -9.71 -17.20
N ASN A 98 -0.96 -9.93 -17.16
CA ASN A 98 -1.95 -8.85 -17.08
C ASN A 98 -2.31 -8.53 -15.62
N TYR A 99 -1.91 -9.41 -14.71
CA TYR A 99 -2.15 -9.30 -13.30
C TYR A 99 -0.92 -8.73 -12.59
N TRP A 100 -1.11 -7.54 -12.03
CA TRP A 100 -0.14 -6.92 -11.14
C TRP A 100 -0.86 -6.26 -9.99
N TYR A 101 -0.11 -6.06 -8.93
CA TYR A 101 -0.58 -5.46 -7.69
C TYR A 101 0.40 -4.38 -7.25
N ALA A 102 -0.11 -3.30 -6.68
CA ALA A 102 0.74 -2.25 -6.14
C ALA A 102 0.45 -1.97 -4.68
N VAL A 103 1.52 -1.58 -3.99
CA VAL A 103 1.50 -1.01 -2.65
C VAL A 103 2.11 0.38 -2.74
N VAL A 104 1.37 1.36 -2.23
CA VAL A 104 1.87 2.70 -1.98
C VAL A 104 2.01 2.84 -0.47
N MET A 105 3.16 3.32 -0.03
CA MET A 105 3.49 3.43 1.38
C MET A 105 4.39 4.63 1.65
N PRO A 106 4.37 5.23 2.85
CA PRO A 106 5.27 6.32 3.18
C PRO A 106 6.73 5.86 3.14
N GLY A 107 7.59 6.67 2.52
CA GLY A 107 9.05 6.50 2.50
C GLY A 107 9.75 7.73 3.09
N ASP A 108 11.08 7.80 2.90
CA ASP A 108 11.89 8.91 3.39
C ASP A 108 11.73 10.15 2.48
N GLY A 109 10.75 10.99 2.80
CA GLY A 109 10.47 12.26 2.12
C GLY A 109 9.49 12.16 0.94
N GLU A 110 9.35 11.00 0.32
CA GLU A 110 8.36 10.73 -0.73
C GLU A 110 7.64 9.38 -0.52
N LEU A 111 6.60 9.13 -1.30
CA LEU A 111 5.91 7.84 -1.30
C LEU A 111 6.75 6.78 -2.01
N LEU A 112 6.86 5.62 -1.38
CA LEU A 112 7.42 4.43 -2.00
C LEU A 112 6.31 3.68 -2.75
N VAL A 113 6.54 3.42 -4.05
CA VAL A 113 5.61 2.68 -4.90
C VAL A 113 6.22 1.37 -5.34
N LEU A 114 5.67 0.28 -4.80
CA LEU A 114 6.08 -1.07 -5.12
C LEU A 114 5.02 -1.76 -5.98
N VAL A 115 5.42 -2.25 -7.14
CA VAL A 115 4.59 -3.00 -8.07
C VAL A 115 5.08 -4.44 -8.13
N GLN A 116 4.22 -5.38 -7.77
CA GLN A 116 4.45 -6.79 -8.02
C GLN A 116 3.92 -7.16 -9.40
N TYR A 117 4.80 -7.68 -10.25
CA TYR A 117 4.50 -8.11 -11.62
C TYR A 117 5.14 -9.48 -11.84
N ALA A 118 4.33 -10.53 -12.00
CA ALA A 118 4.81 -11.91 -11.98
C ALA A 118 5.73 -12.19 -10.75
N GLU A 119 6.95 -12.66 -10.98
CA GLU A 119 7.97 -12.94 -9.95
C GLU A 119 8.84 -11.72 -9.58
N TRP A 120 8.47 -10.53 -10.05
CA TRP A 120 9.23 -9.30 -9.86
C TRP A 120 8.54 -8.35 -8.88
N LEU A 121 9.35 -7.73 -8.03
CA LEU A 121 8.99 -6.57 -7.24
C LEU A 121 9.73 -5.36 -7.82
N LEU A 122 8.97 -4.38 -8.28
CA LEU A 122 9.46 -3.22 -9.00
C LEU A 122 9.22 -1.98 -8.15
N HIS A 123 10.26 -1.17 -7.97
CA HIS A 123 10.14 0.14 -7.35
C HIS A 123 10.00 1.20 -8.44
N LEU A 124 8.91 1.95 -8.39
CA LEU A 124 8.68 3.11 -9.24
C LEU A 124 8.81 4.40 -8.42
N ASP A 125 9.37 5.44 -9.03
CA ASP A 125 9.26 6.79 -8.48
C ASP A 125 7.87 7.37 -8.76
N MET A 126 7.65 8.60 -8.26
CA MET A 126 6.38 9.31 -8.40
C MET A 126 6.05 9.73 -9.84
N ASP A 127 7.05 9.78 -10.72
CA ASP A 127 6.86 10.03 -12.16
C ASP A 127 6.52 8.74 -12.93
N GLY A 128 6.53 7.58 -12.25
CA GLY A 128 6.26 6.27 -12.85
C GLY A 128 7.47 5.66 -13.55
N LYS A 129 8.68 6.15 -13.29
CA LYS A 129 9.90 5.56 -13.83
C LYS A 129 10.39 4.42 -12.94
N LEU A 130 10.89 3.36 -13.57
CA LEU A 130 11.51 2.24 -12.87
C LEU A 130 12.83 2.68 -12.20
N VAL A 131 12.86 2.63 -10.87
CA VAL A 131 14.03 2.99 -10.04
C VAL A 131 14.86 1.75 -9.73
N ALA A 132 14.20 0.66 -9.33
CA ALA A 132 14.85 -0.59 -8.97
C ALA A 132 13.95 -1.80 -9.24
N SER A 133 14.57 -2.96 -9.35
CA SER A 133 13.87 -4.22 -9.57
C SER A 133 14.48 -5.32 -8.71
N PHE A 134 13.63 -6.17 -8.16
CA PHE A 134 14.02 -7.35 -7.40
C PHE A 134 13.28 -8.57 -7.96
N HIS A 135 14.00 -9.64 -8.26
CA HIS A 135 13.43 -10.88 -8.80
C HIS A 135 13.55 -12.00 -7.76
N GLN A 136 12.42 -12.50 -7.30
CA GLN A 136 12.37 -13.62 -6.37
C GLN A 136 10.99 -14.28 -6.46
N ARG A 137 11.00 -15.61 -6.56
CA ARG A 137 9.76 -16.38 -6.52
C ARG A 137 9.05 -16.21 -5.18
N ASP A 138 7.72 -16.20 -5.26
CA ASP A 138 6.82 -16.21 -4.11
C ASP A 138 6.94 -15.01 -3.14
N VAL A 139 7.55 -13.91 -3.58
CA VAL A 139 7.56 -12.64 -2.84
C VAL A 139 6.33 -11.82 -3.21
N THR A 140 5.55 -11.42 -2.19
CA THR A 140 4.36 -10.60 -2.36
C THR A 140 4.50 -9.31 -1.55
N ALA A 141 4.23 -8.17 -2.17
CA ALA A 141 4.22 -6.89 -1.48
C ALA A 141 3.05 -6.85 -0.48
N THR A 142 3.35 -6.59 0.78
CA THR A 142 2.33 -6.39 1.82
C THR A 142 2.19 -4.91 2.16
N GLN A 143 1.00 -4.52 2.60
CA GLN A 143 0.72 -3.18 3.11
C GLN A 143 0.97 -3.06 4.60
N LEU A 144 1.34 -4.17 5.23
CA LEU A 144 1.69 -4.20 6.63
C LEU A 144 3.05 -3.54 6.81
N GLN A 145 3.03 -2.34 7.38
CA GLN A 145 4.23 -1.69 7.86
C GLN A 145 4.45 -2.08 9.32
N LEU A 146 5.59 -2.70 9.59
CA LEU A 146 6.02 -2.97 10.95
C LEU A 146 6.91 -1.82 11.41
N LYS A 147 6.45 -1.09 12.42
CA LYS A 147 7.31 -0.12 13.11
C LYS A 147 8.23 -0.89 14.05
N GLN A 148 9.53 -0.87 13.78
CA GLN A 148 10.51 -1.42 14.71
C GLN A 148 10.38 -0.68 16.04
N THR A 149 10.19 -1.45 17.11
CA THR A 149 10.20 -0.94 18.49
C THR A 149 11.41 -1.55 19.19
N LEU A 150 12.22 -0.70 19.82
CA LEU A 150 13.28 -1.14 20.73
C LEU A 150 12.76 -1.26 22.16
N VAL A 151 11.45 -1.08 22.38
CA VAL A 151 10.83 -1.34 23.68
C VAL A 151 10.87 -2.84 23.93
N PRO A 152 11.55 -3.30 24.98
CA PRO A 152 11.49 -4.70 25.37
C PRO A 152 10.05 -5.01 25.77
N HIS A 153 9.38 -5.87 25.00
CA HIS A 153 8.09 -6.40 25.40
C HIS A 153 8.35 -7.67 26.20
N THR A 154 7.74 -7.80 27.38
CA THR A 154 7.90 -8.97 28.27
C THR A 154 7.55 -10.30 27.62
N PHE A 155 6.84 -10.28 26.50
CA PHE A 155 6.55 -11.45 25.65
C PHE A 155 7.77 -11.97 24.85
N PHE A 156 8.79 -11.14 24.62
CA PHE A 156 10.03 -11.56 23.98
C PHE A 156 11.13 -11.64 25.06
N PRO A 157 11.53 -12.85 25.48
CA PRO A 157 12.58 -12.99 26.48
C PRO A 157 13.92 -12.46 25.94
N ASP A 158 14.67 -11.78 26.80
CA ASP A 158 16.01 -11.29 26.49
C ASP A 158 16.91 -12.46 26.07
N GLY A 159 17.45 -12.41 24.84
CA GLY A 159 18.44 -13.41 24.39
C GLY A 159 18.54 -13.69 22.90
N TYR A 160 17.60 -13.25 22.06
CA TYR A 160 17.76 -13.39 20.61
C TYR A 160 18.62 -12.27 20.04
N ALA A 161 19.93 -12.51 19.97
CA ALA A 161 20.83 -11.70 19.17
C ALA A 161 20.45 -11.85 17.69
N VAL A 162 19.83 -10.82 17.11
CA VAL A 162 19.39 -10.77 15.69
C VAL A 162 20.57 -10.80 14.70
N ASN A 163 21.81 -10.75 15.19
CA ASN A 163 23.03 -10.66 14.39
C ASN A 163 23.96 -11.89 14.48
N ALA A 164 23.47 -13.06 14.91
CA ALA A 164 24.28 -14.26 14.84
C ALA A 164 24.46 -14.69 13.37
N VAL A 165 25.66 -14.45 12.83
CA VAL A 165 26.11 -15.00 11.55
C VAL A 165 26.03 -16.54 11.67
N PRO A 166 25.42 -17.26 10.70
CA PRO A 166 25.38 -18.72 10.77
C PRO A 166 26.82 -19.25 10.68
N GLN A 167 27.27 -19.96 11.70
CA GLN A 167 28.48 -20.77 11.58
C GLN A 167 28.13 -22.04 10.82
N ILE A 168 28.84 -22.25 9.71
CA ILE A 168 28.78 -23.43 8.84
C ILE A 168 29.53 -24.58 9.50
#